data_AF-A0A1V1W2P5-F1
#
_entry.id   AF-A0A1V1W2P5-F1
#
_cell.length_a   1.000
_cell.length_b   1.000
_cell.length_c   1.000
_cell.angle_alpha   90.00
_cell.angle_beta   90.00
_cell.angle_gamma   90.00
#
_symmetry.space_group_name_H-M   'P 1'
#
loop_
_entity.id
_entity.type
_entity.pdbx_description
1 polymer ?
#
loop_
_entity_poly.entity_id
_entity_poly.type
_entity_poly.pdbx_seq_one_letter_code
_entity_poly.pdbx_strand_id
1 'polypeptide(L)' 'MVPASVPGMTTRIDCDTCSVRGLHCHDCVVTVLLGPPPELTFDDDAGRALDVLARGGLVPPLRLVQPLDGPPQVESA' A
#
# COMPACT_ATOMS: atom_id res chain seq x y z
N MET A 1 11.94 -10.22 24.32
CA MET A 1 10.67 -10.81 24.80
C MET A 1 9.62 -10.50 23.76
N VAL A 2 9.42 -11.43 22.82
CA VAL A 2 8.43 -11.31 21.73
C VAL A 2 7.06 -11.61 22.35
N PRO A 3 6.02 -10.77 22.19
CA PRO A 3 4.70 -11.12 22.68
C PRO A 3 4.19 -12.33 21.88
N ALA A 4 3.74 -13.36 22.58
CA ALA A 4 3.08 -14.51 21.99
C ALA A 4 1.80 -14.04 21.28
N SER A 5 1.66 -14.34 19.98
CA SER A 5 0.36 -14.24 19.32
C SER A 5 -0.64 -15.12 20.07
N VAL A 6 -1.70 -14.50 20.60
CA VAL A 6 -2.79 -15.23 21.26
C VAL A 6 -3.74 -15.74 20.18
N PRO A 7 -3.92 -17.06 20.00
CA PRO A 7 -4.92 -17.59 19.10
C PRO A 7 -6.30 -17.14 19.57
N GLY A 8 -7.03 -16.38 18.74
CA GLY A 8 -8.41 -15.96 19.01
C GLY A 8 -8.67 -14.46 19.17
N MET A 9 -7.66 -13.59 19.08
CA MET A 9 -7.89 -12.13 19.06
C MET A 9 -7.97 -11.60 17.62
N THR A 10 -9.18 -11.59 17.05
CA THR A 10 -9.44 -10.94 15.76
C THR A 10 -9.78 -9.46 15.96
N THR A 11 -9.01 -8.57 15.34
CA THR A 11 -9.28 -7.13 15.34
C THR A 11 -10.03 -6.77 14.06
N ARG A 12 -11.28 -6.30 14.18
CA ARG A 12 -12.08 -5.83 13.03
C ARG A 12 -11.92 -4.32 12.87
N ILE A 13 -11.41 -3.89 11.72
CA ILE A 13 -11.29 -2.48 11.33
C ILE A 13 -12.37 -2.18 10.30
N ASP A 14 -13.29 -1.27 10.62
CA ASP A 14 -14.38 -0.86 9.72
C ASP A 14 -14.07 0.52 9.10
N CYS A 15 -13.59 0.49 7.86
CA CYS A 15 -13.30 1.70 7.11
C CYS A 15 -14.57 2.45 6.67
N ASP A 16 -15.73 1.79 6.55
CA ASP A 16 -16.95 2.43 6.05
C ASP A 16 -17.59 3.36 7.08
N THR A 17 -17.35 3.12 8.37
CA THR A 17 -17.82 3.97 9.48
C THR A 17 -16.72 4.83 10.11
N CYS A 18 -15.50 4.80 9.57
CA CYS A 18 -14.36 5.54 10.10
C CYS A 18 -14.50 7.06 9.88
N SER A 19 -14.56 7.84 10.96
CA SER A 19 -14.76 9.29 10.94
C SER A 19 -13.63 10.08 10.28
N VAL A 20 -12.45 9.47 10.12
CA VAL A 20 -11.25 10.08 9.53
C VAL A 20 -10.83 9.44 8.21
N ARG A 21 -11.68 8.59 7.62
CA ARG A 21 -11.40 7.97 6.32
C ARG A 21 -11.10 9.05 5.27
N GLY A 22 -10.06 8.83 4.48
CA GLY A 22 -9.53 9.78 3.50
C GLY A 22 -8.54 10.78 4.09
N LEU A 23 -8.82 11.36 5.25
CA LEU A 23 -7.97 12.40 5.86
C LEU A 23 -6.63 11.85 6.38
N HIS A 24 -6.70 10.73 7.11
CA HIS A 24 -5.53 10.13 7.78
C HIS A 24 -5.15 8.76 7.23
N CYS A 25 -5.72 8.34 6.09
CA CYS A 25 -5.42 7.03 5.51
C CYS A 25 -3.93 6.87 5.17
N HIS A 26 -3.25 7.94 4.76
CA HIS A 26 -1.83 7.90 4.39
C HIS A 26 -0.88 7.56 5.57
N ASP A 27 -1.31 7.74 6.81
CA ASP A 27 -0.57 7.41 8.05
C ASP A 27 -1.34 6.37 8.91
N CYS A 28 -2.30 5.65 8.30
CA CYS A 28 -3.09 4.66 8.99
C CYS A 28 -2.35 3.31 9.05
N VAL A 29 -2.52 2.57 10.15
CA VAL A 29 -2.01 1.19 10.31
C VAL A 29 -2.46 0.27 9.17
N VAL A 30 -3.66 0.46 8.63
CA VAL A 30 -4.17 -0.31 7.49
C VAL A 30 -3.29 -0.11 6.25
N THR A 31 -2.86 1.12 5.98
CA THR A 31 -1.97 1.44 4.86
C THR A 31 -0.56 0.92 5.06
N VAL A 32 -0.07 0.85 6.31
CA VAL A 32 1.20 0.19 6.62
C VAL A 32 1.12 -1.31 6.33
N LEU A 33 0.01 -1.97 6.67
CA LEU A 33 -0.16 -3.41 6.52
C LEU A 33 -0.53 -3.85 5.11
N LEU A 34 -1.39 -3.09 4.42
CA LEU A 34 -1.97 -3.47 3.11
C LEU A 34 -1.42 -2.64 1.95
N GLY A 35 -0.65 -1.59 2.22
CA GLY A 35 -0.19 -0.63 1.22
C GLY A 35 -1.17 0.52 0.99
N PRO A 36 -0.74 1.53 0.22
CA PRO A 36 -1.55 2.70 -0.10
C PRO A 36 -2.77 2.32 -0.96
N PRO A 37 -3.89 3.07 -0.85
CA PRO A 37 -5.02 2.91 -1.75
C PRO A 37 -4.58 3.08 -3.22
N PRO A 38 -5.25 2.37 -4.17
CA PRO A 38 -4.83 2.31 -5.59
C PRO A 38 -4.90 3.66 -6.31
N GLU A 39 -5.59 4.63 -5.73
CA GLU A 39 -5.65 6.03 -6.16
C GLU A 39 -4.26 6.71 -6.16
N LEU A 40 -3.29 6.15 -5.43
CA LEU A 40 -1.92 6.65 -5.32
C LEU A 40 -0.96 5.95 -6.30
N THR A 41 -1.46 5.47 -7.43
CA THR A 41 -0.66 4.88 -8.50
C THR A 41 -0.23 5.93 -9.52
N PHE A 42 0.95 5.74 -10.10
CA PHE A 42 1.38 6.54 -11.25
C PHE A 42 0.72 6.00 -12.51
N ASP A 43 0.15 6.88 -13.32
CA ASP A 43 -0.20 6.52 -14.69
C ASP A 43 1.07 6.27 -15.54
N ASP A 44 0.88 5.72 -16.73
CA ASP A 44 1.98 5.35 -17.62
C ASP A 44 2.86 6.55 -18.02
N ASP A 45 2.27 7.75 -18.15
CA ASP A 45 2.99 8.96 -18.53
C ASP A 45 3.86 9.47 -17.38
N ALA A 46 3.32 9.50 -16.17
CA ALA A 46 4.05 9.80 -14.95
C ALA A 46 5.19 8.79 -14.74
N GLY A 47 4.95 7.50 -14.95
CA GLY A 47 5.98 6.46 -14.91
C GLY A 47 7.12 6.71 -15.91
N ARG A 48 6.78 7.05 -17.15
CA ARG A 48 7.77 7.41 -18.19
C ARG A 48 8.58 8.65 -17.83
N ALA A 49 7.93 9.69 -17.29
CA ALA A 49 8.61 10.91 -16.88
C ALA A 49 9.64 10.63 -15.77
N LEU A 50 9.25 9.83 -14.77
CA LEU A 50 10.16 9.43 -13.70
C LEU A 50 11.34 8.59 -14.21
N ASP A 51 11.14 7.74 -15.22
CA ASP A 51 12.22 6.96 -15.83
C ASP A 51 13.27 7.85 -16.53
N VAL A 52 12.82 8.90 -17.23
CA VAL A 52 13.72 9.90 -17.82
C VAL A 52 14.55 10.59 -16.75
N LEU A 53 13.91 11.01 -15.65
CA LEU A 53 14.60 11.65 -14.53
C LEU A 53 15.59 10.70 -13.85
N ALA A 54 15.23 9.42 -13.70
CA ALA A 54 16.09 8.40 -13.12
C ALA A 54 17.33 8.14 -13.98
N ARG A 55 17.17 8.02 -15.30
CA ARG A 55 18.29 7.90 -16.25
C ARG A 55 19.21 9.12 -16.24
N GLY A 56 18.66 10.29 -15.95
CA GLY A 56 19.42 11.53 -15.76
C GLY A 56 20.07 11.67 -14.37
N GLY A 57 19.83 10.74 -13.43
CA GLY A 57 20.36 10.78 -12.07
C GLY A 57 19.68 11.79 -11.14
N LEU A 58 18.53 12.35 -11.53
CA LEU A 58 17.79 13.33 -10.74
C LEU A 58 16.90 12.69 -9.66
N VAL A 59 16.56 11.41 -9.83
CA VAL A 59 15.84 10.60 -8.86
C VAL A 59 16.47 9.19 -8.79
N PRO A 60 16.28 8.45 -7.69
CA PRO A 60 16.72 7.05 -7.61
C PRO A 60 16.08 6.17 -8.71
N PRO A 61 16.74 5.07 -9.11
CA PRO A 61 16.16 4.12 -10.06
C PRO A 61 14.79 3.62 -9.63
N LEU A 62 13.86 3.54 -10.57
CA LEU A 62 12.49 3.11 -10.30
C LEU A 62 12.45 1.66 -9.82
N ARG A 63 11.86 1.44 -8.64
CA ARG A 63 11.59 0.12 -8.04
C ARG A 63 10.08 -0.05 -7.86
N LEU A 64 9.32 0.19 -8.93
CA LEU A 64 7.87 0.07 -8.91
C LEU A 64 7.49 -1.41 -8.73
N VAL A 65 6.58 -1.69 -7.80
CA VAL A 65 6.00 -3.03 -7.65
C VAL A 65 4.90 -3.16 -8.70
N GLN A 66 5.01 -4.13 -9.59
CA GLN A 66 3.95 -4.41 -10.53
C GLN A 66 2.81 -5.14 -9.82
N PRO A 67 1.55 -4.67 -9.94
CA PRO A 67 0.40 -5.43 -9.51
C PRO A 67 0.42 -6.80 -10.20
N LEU A 68 0.20 -7.87 -9.45
CA LEU A 68 0.00 -9.18 -10.04
C LEU A 68 -1.39 -9.22 -10.69
N ASP A 69 -1.46 -9.67 -11.95
CA ASP A 69 -2.74 -9.89 -12.63
C ASP A 69 -3.48 -11.06 -11.97
N GLY A 70 -4.51 -10.76 -11.19
CA GLY A 70 -5.40 -11.75 -10.57
C GLY A 70 -6.09 -11.24 -9.32
N PRO A 71 -7.22 -11.85 -8.89
CA PRO A 71 -7.81 -11.53 -7.60
C PRO A 71 -6.77 -11.77 -6.49
N PRO A 72 -6.70 -10.93 -5.45
CA PRO A 72 -5.79 -11.17 -4.34
C PRO A 72 -6.09 -12.55 -3.75
N GLN A 73 -5.10 -13.45 -3.78
CA GLN A 73 -5.17 -14.74 -3.09
C GLN A 73 -4.97 -14.47 -1.60
N VAL A 74 -6.02 -13.98 -0.94
CA VAL A 74 -6.04 -13.80 0.52
C VAL A 74 -6.29 -15.16 1.16
N GLU A 75 -5.25 -15.95 1.32
CA GLU A 75 -5.31 -17.15 2.17
C GLU A 75 -5.37 -16.69 3.62
N SER A 76 -6.59 -16.65 4.15
CA SER A 76 -6.83 -16.41 5.58
C SER A 76 -6.65 -17.74 6.30
N ALA A 77 -5.48 -17.93 6.93
CA ALA A 77 -5.23 -19.01 7.87
C ALA A 77 -5.60 -18.61 9.30
#